data_AF-A0A956RK40-F1
#
_entry.id   AF-A0A956RK40-F1
#
_cell.length_a   1.000
_cell.length_b   1.000
_cell.length_c   1.000
_cell.angle_alpha   90.00
_cell.angle_beta   90.00
_cell.angle_gamma   90.00
#
_symmetry.space_group_name_H-M   'P 1'
#
loop_
_entity.id
_entity.type
_entity.pdbx_description
1 polymer ?
#
loop_
_entity_poly.entity_id
_entity_poly.type
_entity_poly.pdbx_seq_one_letter_code
_entity_poly.pdbx_strand_id
1 'polypeptide(L)'
;LWWFRTCETLGAVPGQTFAQAWSEFFDARVAGHTYIIGPWQSGLHSLAPGEAPTWSADEGLAPGEDPAAPRQALWSRRRHPNTIHCLNNVIPSGY
;
A
#
# COMPACT_ATOMS: atom_id res chain seq x y z
N LEU A 1 8.26 13.13 -1.46
CA LEU A 1 7.95 11.69 -1.25
C LEU A 1 7.71 11.46 0.22
N TRP A 2 6.58 10.87 0.57
CA TRP A 2 6.28 10.43 1.94
C TRP A 2 6.00 8.93 1.96
N TRP A 3 6.72 8.19 2.80
CA TRP A 3 6.59 6.73 2.87
C TRP A 3 6.02 6.30 4.22
N PHE A 4 4.78 5.78 4.20
CA PHE A 4 4.16 5.17 5.36
C PHE A 4 4.72 3.76 5.58
N ARG A 5 5.42 3.57 6.71
CA ARG A 5 5.82 2.26 7.23
C ARG A 5 4.79 1.75 8.25
N THR A 6 3.52 1.87 7.86
CA THR A 6 2.37 1.45 8.65
C THR A 6 1.63 0.37 7.86
N CYS A 7 1.04 -0.57 8.58
CA CYS A 7 0.29 -1.69 8.02
C CYS A 7 -0.84 -1.18 7.10
N GLU A 8 -1.06 -1.89 5.97
CA GLU A 8 -2.18 -1.74 5.01
C GLU A 8 -2.62 -0.31 4.63
N THR A 9 -1.73 0.68 4.75
CA THR A 9 -2.09 2.09 4.56
C THR A 9 -2.63 2.40 3.16
N LEU A 10 -2.18 1.64 2.15
CA LEU A 10 -2.65 1.76 0.77
C LEU A 10 -3.56 0.60 0.34
N GLY A 11 -3.95 -0.27 1.27
CA GLY A 11 -4.82 -1.40 1.01
C GLY A 11 -6.29 -0.99 0.88
N ALA A 12 -7.06 -1.79 0.13
CA ALA A 12 -8.49 -1.62 -0.03
C ALA A 12 -8.91 -0.26 -0.64
N VAL A 13 -10.21 -0.04 -0.79
CA VAL A 13 -10.74 1.23 -1.31
C VAL A 13 -10.37 2.41 -0.41
N PRO A 14 -10.49 2.33 0.94
CA PRO A 14 -10.09 3.45 1.81
C PRO A 14 -8.62 3.85 1.69
N GLY A 15 -7.70 2.88 1.57
CA GLY A 15 -6.27 3.17 1.42
C GLY A 15 -5.95 3.79 0.06
N GLN A 16 -6.62 3.35 -1.01
CA GLN A 16 -6.52 3.94 -2.34
C GLN A 16 -7.01 5.40 -2.36
N THR A 17 -8.19 5.67 -1.77
CA THR A 17 -8.73 7.02 -1.64
C THR A 17 -7.82 7.91 -0.79
N PHE A 18 -7.27 7.36 0.30
CA PHE A 18 -6.29 8.06 1.13
C PHE A 18 -5.04 8.42 0.33
N ALA A 19 -4.50 7.49 -0.47
CA ALA A 19 -3.33 7.72 -1.31
C ALA A 19 -3.53 8.91 -2.26
N GLN A 20 -4.66 8.92 -2.95
CA GLN A 20 -5.04 9.99 -3.88
C GLN A 20 -5.12 11.32 -3.14
N ALA A 21 -5.98 11.41 -2.12
CA ALA A 21 -6.20 12.64 -1.36
C ALA A 21 -4.91 13.17 -0.71
N TRP A 22 -4.07 12.29 -0.15
CA TRP A 22 -2.79 12.68 0.45
C TRP A 22 -1.82 13.23 -0.59
N SER A 23 -1.68 12.53 -1.72
CA SER A 23 -0.75 12.94 -2.78
C SER A 23 -1.16 14.28 -3.40
N GLU A 24 -2.46 14.48 -3.64
CA GLU A 24 -3.02 15.73 -4.16
C GLU A 24 -2.88 16.88 -3.16
N PHE A 25 -3.20 16.65 -1.89
CA PHE A 25 -3.18 17.71 -0.87
C PHE A 25 -1.76 18.24 -0.62
N PHE A 26 -0.77 17.35 -0.57
CA PHE A 26 0.62 17.73 -0.30
C PHE A 26 1.45 17.99 -1.56
N ASP A 27 0.87 17.82 -2.75
CA ASP A 27 1.56 17.85 -4.04
C ASP A 27 2.87 17.02 -4.01
N ALA A 28 2.78 15.82 -3.44
CA ALA A 28 3.93 14.96 -3.21
C ALA A 28 3.58 13.49 -3.39
N ARG A 29 4.51 12.72 -3.97
CA ARG A 29 4.37 11.26 -4.05
C ARG A 29 4.21 10.63 -2.67
N VAL A 30 3.24 9.73 -2.53
CA VAL A 30 3.04 8.89 -1.34
C VAL A 30 3.42 7.45 -1.65
N ALA A 31 3.86 6.69 -0.66
CA ALA A 31 4.07 5.25 -0.76
C ALA A 31 3.66 4.54 0.52
N GLY A 32 3.29 3.27 0.40
CA GLY A 32 2.85 2.44 1.52
C GLY A 32 2.51 1.03 1.08
N HIS A 33 1.92 0.26 2.00
CA HIS A 33 1.72 -1.18 1.85
C HIS A 33 0.24 -1.56 1.87
N THR A 34 -0.12 -2.66 1.22
CA THR A 34 -1.50 -3.22 1.22
C THR A 34 -1.68 -4.38 2.21
N TYR A 35 -0.60 -4.89 2.81
CA TYR A 35 -0.60 -6.00 3.77
C TYR A 35 -0.23 -5.55 5.19
N ILE A 36 -0.48 -6.42 6.18
CA ILE A 36 0.10 -6.28 7.52
C ILE A 36 1.61 -6.49 7.39
N ILE A 37 2.39 -5.51 7.82
CA ILE A 37 3.85 -5.50 7.64
C ILE A 37 4.61 -5.95 8.88
N GLY A 38 5.77 -6.57 8.66
CA GLY A 38 6.70 -7.03 9.69
C GLY A 38 8.13 -7.06 9.13
N PRO A 39 8.90 -8.14 9.32
CA PRO A 39 10.19 -8.30 8.64
C PRO A 39 10.07 -8.23 7.11
N TRP A 40 8.98 -8.78 6.57
CA TRP A 40 8.56 -8.59 5.18
C TRP A 40 7.50 -7.49 5.11
N GLN A 41 7.54 -6.68 4.06
CA GLN A 41 6.60 -5.61 3.81
C GLN A 41 6.10 -5.73 2.38
N SER A 42 4.95 -6.40 2.23
CA SER A 42 4.36 -6.74 0.93
C SER A 42 3.44 -5.64 0.41
N GLY A 43 3.13 -5.69 -0.87
CA GLY A 43 2.19 -4.76 -1.52
C GLY A 43 2.65 -3.31 -1.48
N LEU A 44 3.96 -3.08 -1.64
CA LEU A 44 4.48 -1.72 -1.77
C LEU A 44 3.96 -1.10 -3.07
N HIS A 45 3.28 0.03 -2.95
CA HIS A 45 2.88 0.88 -4.06
C HIS A 45 3.18 2.33 -3.74
N SER A 46 3.29 3.15 -4.77
CA SER A 46 3.37 4.61 -4.69
C SER A 46 2.40 5.27 -5.66
N LEU A 47 2.09 6.53 -5.36
CA LEU A 47 1.18 7.33 -6.17
C LEU A 47 1.67 8.78 -6.18
N ALA A 48 1.88 9.34 -7.37
CA ALA A 48 2.18 10.76 -7.55
C ALA A 48 0.89 11.60 -7.65
N PRO A 49 0.97 12.93 -7.43
CA PRO A 49 -0.18 13.81 -7.60
C PRO A 49 -0.78 13.69 -9.00
N GLY A 50 -2.11 13.56 -9.07
CA GLY A 50 -2.86 13.41 -10.32
C GLY A 50 -2.87 11.98 -10.91
N GLU A 51 -2.20 11.01 -10.29
CA GLU A 51 -2.28 9.60 -10.68
C GLU A 51 -3.47 8.89 -10.00
N ALA A 52 -3.95 7.82 -10.64
CA ALA A 52 -4.94 6.92 -10.07
C ALA A 52 -4.28 5.61 -9.60
N PRO A 53 -4.72 5.01 -8.48
CA PRO A 53 -4.26 3.69 -8.04
C PRO A 53 -4.43 2.64 -9.14
N THR A 54 -3.36 1.87 -9.38
CA THR A 54 -3.32 0.82 -10.41
C THR A 54 -3.36 -0.59 -9.85
N TRP A 55 -3.22 -0.75 -8.52
CA TRP A 55 -3.31 -2.03 -7.84
C TRP A 55 -4.76 -2.43 -7.54
N SER A 56 -4.99 -3.72 -7.35
CA SER A 56 -6.31 -4.25 -6.99
C SER A 56 -6.71 -3.78 -5.59
N ALA A 57 -7.98 -3.41 -5.41
CA ALA A 57 -8.54 -3.10 -4.10
C ALA A 57 -8.63 -4.36 -3.19
N ASP A 58 -8.64 -5.56 -3.77
CA ASP A 58 -8.61 -6.83 -3.02
C ASP A 58 -7.20 -7.22 -2.57
N GLU A 59 -6.15 -6.53 -3.06
CA GLU A 59 -4.78 -6.86 -2.71
C GLU A 59 -4.55 -6.69 -1.21
N GLY A 60 -4.03 -7.76 -0.58
CA GLY A 60 -3.76 -7.75 0.86
C GLY A 60 -4.96 -8.05 1.74
N LEU A 61 -6.16 -8.22 1.20
CA LEU A 61 -7.35 -8.59 1.98
C LEU A 61 -7.49 -10.09 2.18
N ALA A 62 -8.07 -10.48 3.32
CA ALA A 62 -8.47 -11.87 3.54
C ALA A 62 -9.59 -12.28 2.57
N PRO A 63 -9.65 -13.55 2.12
CA PRO A 63 -10.68 -14.00 1.18
C PRO A 63 -12.10 -13.73 1.69
N GLY A 64 -12.94 -13.10 0.86
CA GLY A 64 -14.34 -12.80 1.18
C GLY A 64 -14.55 -11.48 1.94
N GLU A 65 -13.50 -10.71 2.20
CA GLU A 65 -13.62 -9.37 2.76
C GLU A 65 -14.12 -8.37 1.71
N ASP A 66 -14.86 -7.36 2.16
CA ASP A 66 -15.35 -6.26 1.31
C ASP A 66 -14.25 -5.18 1.20
N PRO A 67 -13.76 -4.87 -0.01
CA PRO A 67 -12.77 -3.81 -0.21
C PRO A 67 -13.24 -2.42 0.20
N ALA A 68 -14.54 -2.15 0.26
CA ALA A 68 -15.08 -0.87 0.72
C ALA A 68 -15.07 -0.72 2.24
N ALA A 69 -15.11 -1.83 2.98
CA ALA A 69 -15.17 -1.86 4.44
C ALA A 69 -14.31 -3.02 5.01
N PRO A 70 -12.99 -2.97 4.82
CA PRO A 70 -12.11 -4.07 5.20
C PRO A 70 -12.04 -4.23 6.72
N ARG A 71 -12.12 -5.47 7.21
CA ARG A 71 -11.93 -5.80 8.63
C ARG A 71 -10.68 -6.63 8.86
N GLN A 72 -10.19 -7.34 7.84
CA GLN A 72 -9.02 -8.19 7.99
C GLN A 72 -8.10 -8.17 6.77
N ALA A 73 -6.84 -7.80 7.02
CA ALA A 73 -5.74 -7.90 6.06
C ALA A 73 -4.90 -9.17 6.28
N LEU A 74 -4.21 -9.61 5.24
CA LEU A 74 -3.25 -10.70 5.23
C LEU A 74 -1.88 -10.22 5.73
N TRP A 75 -1.15 -11.11 6.39
CA TRP A 75 0.25 -10.87 6.73
C TRP A 75 1.15 -10.88 5.50
N SER A 76 2.13 -9.98 5.49
CA SER A 76 3.19 -9.93 4.49
C SER A 76 3.97 -11.23 4.42
N ARG A 77 4.35 -11.62 3.21
CA ARG A 77 5.17 -12.81 2.93
C ARG A 77 6.10 -12.50 1.77
N ARG A 78 7.30 -13.09 1.77
CA ARG A 78 8.31 -12.90 0.73
C ARG A 78 7.80 -13.06 -0.72
N ARG A 79 6.78 -13.89 -0.94
CA ARG A 79 6.21 -14.21 -2.26
C ARG A 79 4.96 -13.39 -2.65
N HIS A 80 4.50 -12.50 -1.78
CA HIS A 80 3.41 -11.59 -2.13
C HIS A 80 3.92 -10.47 -3.04
N PRO A 81 3.01 -9.74 -3.72
CA PRO A 81 3.39 -8.64 -4.62
C PRO A 81 4.31 -7.63 -3.94
N ASN A 82 5.20 -7.03 -4.74
CA ASN A 82 6.02 -5.86 -4.37
C ASN A 82 6.61 -5.92 -2.96
N THR A 83 7.17 -7.08 -2.58
CA THR A 83 7.63 -7.32 -1.22
C THR A 83 9.07 -6.88 -1.02
N ILE A 84 9.29 -6.08 0.02
CA ILE A 84 10.63 -5.67 0.49
C ILE A 84 10.89 -6.19 1.91
N HIS A 85 12.14 -6.10 2.37
CA HIS A 85 12.50 -6.34 3.76
C HIS A 85 12.39 -5.04 4.58
N CYS A 86 12.15 -5.12 5.89
CA CYS A 86 12.00 -3.92 6.73
C CYS A 86 13.25 -3.04 6.80
N LEU A 87 14.42 -3.61 6.53
CA LEU A 87 15.70 -2.89 6.49
C LEU A 87 15.94 -2.12 5.17
N ASN A 88 15.02 -2.21 4.20
CA ASN A 88 15.07 -1.37 3.02
C ASN A 88 14.73 0.09 3.40
N ASN A 89 15.65 1.00 3.05
CA ASN A 89 15.54 2.43 3.34
C ASN A 89 15.27 3.29 2.10
N VAL A 90 15.10 2.64 0.94
CA VAL A 90 14.81 3.30 -0.34
C VAL A 90 13.65 2.56 -0.98
N ILE A 91 12.67 3.33 -1.47
CA ILE A 91 11.59 2.80 -2.31
C ILE A 91 12.19 2.47 -3.67
N PRO A 92 12.12 1.21 -4.14
CA PRO A 92 12.69 0.87 -5.43
C PRO A 92 11.92 1.58 -6.55
N SER A 93 12.58 1.81 -7.69
CA SER A 93 11.97 2.45 -8.85
C SER A 93 10.83 1.62 -9.43
N GLY A 94 9.69 2.24 -9.74
CA GLY A 94 8.58 1.61 -10.47
C GLY A 94 7.46 1.04 -9.60
N TYR A 95 7.50 1.27 -8.29
CA TYR A 95 6.37 1.08 -7.39
C TYR A 95 5.63 2.38 -7.20
#